data_AF-R6VQA9-F1
#
_entry.id   AF-R6VQA9-F1
#
_cell.length_a   1.000
_cell.length_b   1.000
_cell.length_c   1.000
_cell.angle_alpha   90.00
_cell.angle_beta   90.00
_cell.angle_gamma   90.00
#
_symmetry.space_group_name_H-M   'P 1'
#
loop_
_entity.id
_entity.type
_entity.pdbx_description
1 polymer ?
#
loop_
_entity_poly.entity_id
_entity_poly.type
_entity_poly.pdbx_seq_one_letter_code
_entity_poly.pdbx_strand_id
1 'polypeptide(L)'
;MTYYCYSEEERVRAIEKCGAGVEITRFKGLGEISSTEFKEFIGENMRLDRVRLTKDDPIHDLLEFYMGKNTFERQGFIIDNLRIEEDLVEQDLKLS
;
A
#
# COMPACT_ATOMS: atom_id res chain seq x y z
N MET A 1 1.62 -22.15 10.82
CA MET A 1 0.52 -21.16 10.89
C MET A 1 0.88 -20.04 9.94
N THR A 2 -0.05 -19.60 9.09
CA THR A 2 0.21 -18.56 8.10
C THR A 2 -0.41 -17.25 8.59
N TYR A 3 0.33 -16.15 8.47
CA TYR A 3 -0.14 -14.81 8.82
C TYR A 3 -0.09 -13.90 7.59
N TYR A 4 -1.21 -13.26 7.28
CA TYR A 4 -1.27 -12.23 6.23
C TYR A 4 -1.09 -10.86 6.87
N CYS A 5 -0.11 -10.12 6.36
CA CYS A 5 0.31 -8.83 6.90
C CYS A 5 0.11 -7.75 5.83
N TYR A 6 -0.48 -6.62 6.23
CA TYR A 6 -0.81 -5.48 5.38
C TYR A 6 -0.01 -4.22 5.76
N SER A 7 0.80 -4.31 6.82
CA SER A 7 1.76 -3.28 7.23
C SER A 7 3.07 -3.91 7.68
N GLU A 8 4.12 -3.09 7.75
CA GLU A 8 5.44 -3.52 8.21
C GLU A 8 5.42 -3.96 9.68
N GLU A 9 4.65 -3.28 10.52
CA GLU A 9 4.49 -3.62 11.93
C GLU A 9 3.76 -4.97 12.11
N GLU A 10 2.78 -5.27 11.26
CA GLU A 10 2.16 -6.60 11.24
C GLU A 10 3.17 -7.69 10.86
N ARG A 11 4.01 -7.42 9.85
CA ARG A 11 5.06 -8.34 9.39
C ARG A 11 6.06 -8.67 10.50
N VAL A 12 6.61 -7.66 11.18
CA VAL A 12 7.58 -7.83 12.27
C VAL A 12 6.97 -8.68 13.41
N ARG A 13 5.75 -8.35 13.85
CA ARG A 13 5.06 -9.13 14.89
C ARG A 13 4.77 -10.57 14.47
N ALA A 14 4.47 -10.82 13.19
CA ALA A 14 4.23 -12.17 12.70
C ALA A 14 5.53 -13.00 12.69
N ILE A 15 6.66 -12.40 12.29
CA ILE A 15 7.98 -13.04 12.33
C ILE A 15 8.33 -13.46 13.76
N GLU A 16 8.17 -12.56 14.73
CA GLU A 16 8.42 -12.85 16.15
C GLU A 16 7.57 -14.01 16.67
N LYS A 17 6.31 -14.11 16.23
CA LYS A 17 5.40 -15.21 16.60
C LYS A 17 5.71 -16.54 15.92
N CYS A 18 6.19 -16.51 14.67
CA CYS A 18 6.54 -17.73 13.93
C CYS A 18 7.86 -18.34 14.41
N GLY A 19 8.78 -17.52 14.91
CA GLY A 19 10.09 -17.96 15.37
C GLY A 19 11.06 -18.25 14.21
N ALA A 20 12.05 -19.10 14.46
CA ALA A 20 13.11 -19.40 13.50
C ALA A 20 12.58 -20.18 12.27
N GLY A 21 13.11 -19.86 11.08
CA GLY A 21 12.77 -20.57 9.84
C GLY A 21 11.46 -20.13 9.18
N VAL A 22 10.99 -18.91 9.45
CA VAL A 22 9.81 -18.35 8.79
C VAL A 22 10.05 -18.14 7.29
N GLU A 23 9.11 -18.63 6.47
CA GLU A 23 9.05 -18.34 5.03
C GLU A 23 8.17 -17.10 4.81
N ILE A 24 8.66 -16.15 4.02
CA ILE A 24 7.98 -14.88 3.76
C ILE A 24 7.73 -14.74 2.26
N THR A 25 6.46 -14.62 1.87
CA THR A 25 6.03 -14.36 0.50
C THR A 25 5.45 -12.95 0.40
N ARG A 26 5.95 -12.15 -0.55
CA ARG A 26 5.42 -10.81 -0.86
C ARG A 26 4.66 -10.84 -2.17
N PHE A 27 3.34 -10.72 -2.11
CA PHE A 27 2.49 -10.58 -3.30
C PHE A 27 2.64 -9.16 -3.88
N LYS A 28 2.96 -9.04 -5.18
CA LYS A 28 2.98 -7.74 -5.89
C LYS A 28 1.67 -7.45 -6.60
N GLY A 29 0.84 -8.48 -6.79
CA GLY A 29 -0.51 -8.35 -7.31
C GLY A 29 -1.38 -9.56 -6.97
N LEU A 30 -2.68 -9.45 -7.24
CA LEU A 30 -3.66 -10.48 -6.91
C LEU A 30 -3.46 -11.80 -7.69
N GLY A 31 -2.82 -11.74 -8.87
CA GLY A 31 -2.58 -12.92 -9.71
C GLY A 31 -1.52 -13.88 -9.17
N GLU A 32 -0.77 -13.49 -8.14
CA GLU A 32 0.20 -14.36 -7.46
C GLU A 32 -0.43 -15.24 -6.37
N ILE A 33 -1.69 -14.95 -6.00
CA ILE A 33 -2.43 -15.69 -4.97
C ILE A 33 -3.22 -16.82 -5.65
N SER A 34 -3.16 -18.03 -5.10
CA SER A 34 -3.95 -19.15 -5.63
C SER A 34 -5.45 -18.91 -5.45
N SER A 35 -6.29 -19.45 -6.35
CA SER A 35 -7.75 -19.25 -6.25
C SER A 35 -8.36 -19.85 -4.98
N THR A 36 -7.77 -20.90 -4.41
CA THR A 36 -8.18 -21.49 -3.14
C THR A 36 -7.86 -20.56 -1.97
N GLU A 37 -6.64 -20.03 -1.92
CA GLU A 37 -6.20 -19.08 -0.89
C GLU A 37 -6.94 -17.75 -0.98
N PHE A 38 -7.20 -17.26 -2.20
CA PHE A 38 -7.82 -15.96 -2.41
C PHE A 38 -9.24 -15.90 -1.84
N LYS A 39 -9.98 -17.02 -1.88
CA LYS A 39 -11.34 -17.12 -1.31
C LYS A 39 -11.38 -16.81 0.18
N GLU A 40 -10.32 -17.13 0.93
CA GLU A 40 -10.25 -16.87 2.37
C GLU A 40 -10.21 -15.36 2.70
N PHE A 41 -9.75 -14.53 1.76
CA PHE A 41 -9.80 -13.06 1.91
C PHE A 41 -11.17 -12.48 1.60
N ILE A 42 -12.07 -13.26 0.99
CA ILE A 42 -13.38 -12.81 0.54
C ILE A 42 -14.46 -13.43 1.43
N GLY A 43 -14.85 -12.72 2.48
CA GLY A 43 -15.89 -13.16 3.40
C GLY A 43 -16.15 -12.17 4.52
N GLU A 44 -16.74 -12.65 5.62
CA GLU A 44 -17.12 -11.81 6.77
C GLU A 44 -15.91 -11.15 7.46
N ASN A 45 -14.73 -11.79 7.36
CA ASN A 45 -13.49 -11.29 7.96
C ASN A 45 -12.66 -10.42 6.98
N MET A 46 -13.22 -10.04 5.83
CA MET A 46 -12.54 -9.19 4.86
C MET A 46 -12.22 -7.83 5.48
N ARG A 47 -11.02 -7.33 5.24
CA ARG A 47 -10.61 -5.96 5.59
C ARG A 47 -11.16 -4.99 4.55
N LEU A 48 -12.24 -4.30 4.88
CA LEU A 48 -12.92 -3.34 3.99
C LEU A 48 -12.71 -1.90 4.47
N ASP A 49 -12.23 -1.05 3.57
CA ASP A 49 -12.23 0.40 3.77
C ASP A 49 -13.47 1.01 3.14
N ARG A 50 -14.38 1.50 3.99
CA ARG A 50 -15.64 2.10 3.55
C ARG A 50 -15.40 3.52 3.05
N VAL A 51 -15.58 3.73 1.75
CA VAL A 51 -15.63 5.07 1.16
C VAL A 51 -16.89 5.80 1.63
N ARG A 52 -16.73 7.03 2.14
CA ARG A 52 -17.84 7.92 2.53
C ARG A 52 -17.79 9.17 1.67
N LEU A 53 -18.96 9.60 1.23
CA LEU A 53 -19.16 10.82 0.44
C LEU A 53 -20.30 11.62 1.09
N THR A 54 -20.07 12.91 1.29
CA THR A 54 -21.01 13.88 1.80
C THR A 54 -21.33 14.91 0.72
N LYS A 55 -22.38 15.71 0.92
CA LYS A 55 -22.75 16.77 -0.04
C LYS A 55 -21.73 17.92 -0.07
N ASP A 56 -20.97 18.07 1.00
CA ASP A 56 -19.98 19.13 1.15
C ASP A 56 -18.62 18.73 0.58
N ASP A 57 -18.44 17.46 0.21
CA ASP A 57 -17.21 16.99 -0.42
C ASP A 57 -17.12 17.54 -1.86
N PRO A 58 -16.02 18.22 -2.24
CA PRO A 58 -15.85 18.80 -3.58
C PRO A 58 -15.44 17.72 -4.60
N ILE A 59 -16.29 16.71 -4.79
CA ILE A 59 -16.00 15.53 -5.62
C ILE A 59 -15.75 15.92 -7.07
N HIS A 60 -16.49 16.91 -7.60
CA HIS A 60 -16.33 17.35 -8.98
C HIS A 60 -14.93 17.92 -9.21
N ASP A 61 -14.52 18.87 -8.37
CA ASP A 61 -13.21 19.53 -8.46
C ASP A 61 -12.07 18.51 -8.22
N LEU A 62 -12.26 17.58 -7.30
CA LEU A 62 -11.30 16.51 -7.03
C LEU A 62 -11.09 15.62 -8.28
N LEU A 63 -12.17 15.18 -8.92
CA LEU A 63 -12.11 14.35 -10.11
C LEU A 63 -11.57 15.11 -11.31
N GLU A 64 -11.98 16.36 -11.50
CA GLU A 64 -11.42 17.21 -12.56
C GLU A 64 -9.91 17.39 -12.36
N PHE A 65 -9.46 17.66 -11.14
CA PHE A 65 -8.04 17.81 -10.86
C PHE A 65 -7.25 16.53 -11.13
N TYR A 66 -7.66 15.38 -10.60
CA TYR A 66 -6.90 14.12 -10.70
C TYR A 66 -7.08 13.38 -12.03
N MET A 67 -8.25 13.48 -12.67
CA MET A 67 -8.62 12.71 -13.87
C MET A 67 -8.88 13.58 -15.10
N GLY A 68 -8.83 14.91 -14.98
CA GLY A 68 -9.05 15.85 -16.07
C GLY A 68 -7.82 16.10 -16.95
N LYS A 69 -7.98 17.06 -17.87
CA LYS A 69 -6.98 17.38 -18.92
C LYS A 69 -5.89 18.37 -18.49
N ASN A 70 -5.90 18.82 -17.24
CA ASN A 70 -4.99 19.81 -16.65
C ASN A 70 -3.59 19.23 -16.31
N THR A 71 -2.93 18.57 -17.27
CA THR A 71 -1.71 17.78 -17.05
C THR A 71 -0.57 18.56 -16.38
N PHE A 72 -0.29 19.81 -16.81
CA PHE A 72 0.83 20.59 -16.29
C PHE A 72 0.64 21.02 -14.83
N GLU A 73 -0.56 21.48 -14.47
CA GLU A 73 -0.89 21.89 -13.10
C GLU A 73 -0.87 20.68 -12.16
N ARG A 74 -1.48 19.58 -12.57
CA ARG A 74 -1.44 18.32 -11.82
C ARG A 74 -0.01 17.82 -11.64
N GLN A 75 0.83 17.90 -12.68
CA GLN A 75 2.23 17.51 -12.60
C GLN A 75 3.00 18.37 -11.58
N GLY A 76 2.87 19.69 -11.63
CA GLY A 76 3.51 20.61 -10.69
C GLY A 76 3.11 20.27 -9.24
N PHE A 77 1.81 20.13 -8.99
CA PHE A 77 1.30 19.74 -7.68
C PHE A 77 1.85 18.40 -7.19
N ILE A 78 1.92 17.37 -8.05
CA ILE A 78 2.45 16.06 -7.67
C ILE A 78 3.93 16.17 -7.31
N ILE A 79 4.73 16.91 -8.09
CA ILE A 79 6.16 17.10 -7.82
C ILE A 79 6.36 17.81 -6.48
N ASP A 80 5.62 18.89 -6.23
CA ASP A 80 5.73 19.69 -5.01
C ASP A 80 5.36 18.89 -3.74
N ASN A 81 4.48 17.90 -3.88
CA ASN A 81 4.03 17.03 -2.79
C ASN A 81 4.70 15.65 -2.78
N LEU A 82 5.63 15.40 -3.71
CA LEU A 82 6.32 14.12 -3.78
C LEU A 82 7.20 13.97 -2.55
N ARG A 83 6.77 13.11 -1.62
CA ARG A 83 7.61 12.71 -0.51
C ARG A 83 8.69 11.79 -1.05
N ILE A 84 9.93 12.26 -1.00
CA ILE A 84 11.08 11.40 -1.20
C ILE A 84 11.20 10.59 0.10
N GLU A 85 10.71 9.35 0.07
CA GLU A 85 11.18 8.36 1.04
C GLU A 85 12.66 8.15 0.68
N GLU A 86 13.56 8.78 1.43
CA GLU A 86 14.97 8.44 1.38
C GLU A 86 15.06 6.97 1.80
N ASP A 87 15.13 6.06 0.82
CA ASP A 87 15.86 4.82 1.01
C ASP A 87 17.30 5.25 1.33
N LEU A 88 17.57 5.53 2.62
CA LEU A 88 18.92 5.52 3.15
C LEU A 88 19.41 4.08 2.95
N VAL A 89 19.90 3.80 1.74
CA VAL A 89 20.74 2.66 1.48
C VAL A 89 21.98 2.91 2.33
N GLU A 90 22.01 2.37 3.54
CA GLU A 90 23.11 2.48 4.53
C GLU A 90 24.48 1.99 3.98
N GLN A 91 24.60 1.67 2.69
CA GLN A 91 25.84 1.21 2.06
C GLN A 91 26.68 2.33 1.43
N ASP A 92 26.13 3.49 1.10
CA ASP A 92 26.90 4.54 0.41
C ASP A 92 27.57 5.57 1.35
N LEU A 93 27.22 5.59 2.65
CA LEU A 93 27.83 6.51 3.64
C LEU A 93 29.16 6.01 4.25
N LYS A 94 29.66 4.83 3.83
CA LYS A 94 30.99 4.32 4.24
C LYS A 94 32.10 4.59 3.23
N LEU A 95 31.82 5.38 2.20
CA LEU A 95 32.77 5.80 1.17
C LEU A 95 32.72 7.33 0.99
N SER A 96 32.96 8.07 2.07
CA SER A 96 33.48 9.45 2.01
C SER A 96 34.31 9.78 3.23
#